data_AF-A0A2N9Y1X5-F1
#
_entry.id   AF-A0A2N9Y1X5-F1
#
_cell.length_a   1.000
_cell.length_b   1.000
_cell.length_c   1.000
_cell.angle_alpha   90.00
_cell.angle_beta   90.00
_cell.angle_gamma   90.00
#
_symmetry.space_group_name_H-M   'P 1'
#
loop_
_entity.id
_entity.type
_entity.pdbx_description
1 polymer ?
#
loop_
_entity_poly.entity_id
_entity_poly.type
_entity_poly.pdbx_seq_one_letter_code
_entity_poly.pdbx_strand_id
1 'polypeptide(L)'
;MRHHIKIIFLLSMCLCLEGCMEAAIRFWNGPGWSSPAENKAYHECFEELQLTVPDPHDPQGSKARNEWMANVYIPATTECMKRKGF
;
A
#
# COMPACT_ATOMS: atom_id res chain seq x y z
N MET A 1 11.69 41.47 14.34
CA MET A 1 11.84 41.03 12.92
C MET A 1 13.04 40.11 12.66
N ARG A 2 14.25 40.40 13.16
CA ARG A 2 15.48 39.61 12.87
C ARG A 2 15.44 38.13 13.29
N HIS A 3 14.73 37.80 14.38
CA HIS A 3 14.57 36.42 14.87
C HIS A 3 13.48 35.63 14.12
N HIS A 4 12.42 36.28 13.65
CA HIS A 4 11.35 35.62 12.89
C HIS A 4 11.84 35.09 11.55
N ILE A 5 12.73 35.83 10.87
CA ILE A 5 13.36 35.37 9.61
C ILE A 5 14.16 34.08 9.85
N LYS A 6 14.90 33.98 10.96
CA LYS A 6 15.65 32.77 11.33
C LYS A 6 14.73 31.59 11.63
N ILE A 7 13.61 31.83 12.32
CA ILE A 7 12.62 30.79 12.64
C ILE A 7 11.93 30.29 11.36
N ILE A 8 11.54 31.21 10.46
CA ILE A 8 10.94 30.85 9.17
C ILE A 8 11.92 30.03 8.31
N PHE A 9 13.21 30.42 8.31
CA PHE A 9 14.24 29.69 7.57
C PHE A 9 14.49 28.29 8.15
N LEU A 10 14.52 28.16 9.48
CA LEU A 10 14.61 26.87 10.18
C LEU A 10 13.41 25.97 9.88
N LEU A 11 12.18 26.51 9.95
CA LEU A 11 10.96 25.77 9.62
C LEU A 11 10.94 25.33 8.15
N SER A 12 11.39 26.18 7.23
CA SER A 12 11.51 25.83 5.81
C SER A 12 12.51 24.68 5.59
N MET A 13 13.65 24.66 6.29
CA MET A 13 14.58 23.54 6.21
C MET A 13 13.98 22.25 6.78
N CYS A 14 13.30 22.30 7.92
CA CYS A 14 12.67 21.12 8.52
C CYS A 14 11.61 20.50 7.59
N LEU A 15 10.75 21.31 6.98
CA LEU A 15 9.73 20.84 6.04
C LEU A 15 10.33 20.20 4.78
N CYS A 16 11.44 20.75 4.26
CA CYS A 16 12.16 20.14 3.16
C CYS A 16 12.80 18.80 3.55
N LEU A 17 13.29 18.65 4.79
CA LEU A 17 13.86 17.40 5.28
C LEU A 17 12.81 16.29 5.41
N GLU A 18 11.60 16.61 5.87
CA GLU A 18 10.50 15.63 5.97
C GLU A 18 10.08 15.09 4.59
N GLY A 19 9.92 15.97 3.60
CA GLY A 19 9.61 15.57 2.22
C GLY A 19 10.73 14.75 1.56
N CYS A 20 12.00 15.13 1.79
CA CYS A 20 13.15 14.37 1.31
C CYS A 20 13.26 12.99 1.97
N MET A 21 12.82 12.85 3.23
CA MET A 21 12.88 11.58 3.95
C MET A 21 11.91 10.56 3.33
N GLU A 22 10.68 10.95 3.00
CA GLU A 22 9.76 10.07 2.28
C GLU A 22 10.30 9.66 0.90
N ALA A 23 10.84 10.61 0.14
CA ALA A 23 11.42 10.34 -1.17
C ALA A 23 12.64 9.40 -1.07
N ALA A 24 13.50 9.58 -0.06
CA ALA A 24 14.63 8.70 0.21
C ALA A 24 14.17 7.30 0.64
N ILE A 25 13.12 7.19 1.47
CA ILE A 25 12.54 5.90 1.86
C ILE A 25 11.98 5.16 0.64
N ARG A 26 11.24 5.84 -0.25
CA ARG A 26 10.73 5.25 -1.49
C ARG A 26 11.87 4.84 -2.43
N PHE A 27 12.92 5.65 -2.54
CA PHE A 27 14.10 5.36 -3.36
C PHE A 27 14.87 4.13 -2.85
N TRP A 28 15.09 4.03 -1.53
CA TRP A 28 15.82 2.92 -0.92
C TRP A 28 15.03 1.60 -0.89
N ASN A 29 13.70 1.66 -0.76
CA ASN A 29 12.85 0.47 -0.75
C ASN A 29 12.50 -0.06 -2.16
N GLY A 30 12.82 0.69 -3.21
CA GLY A 30 12.60 0.30 -4.60
C GLY A 30 11.14 0.36 -5.05
N PRO A 31 10.87 0.00 -6.32
CA PRO A 31 9.51 -0.09 -6.83
C PRO A 31 8.76 -1.20 -6.11
N GLY A 32 7.62 -0.88 -5.49
CA GLY A 32 6.85 -1.80 -4.66
C GLY A 32 6.79 -1.43 -3.18
N TRP A 33 7.36 -0.29 -2.77
CA TRP A 33 7.08 0.26 -1.44
C TRP A 33 5.61 0.63 -1.33
N SER A 34 4.87 -0.18 -0.56
CA SER A 34 3.52 0.10 -0.13
C SER A 34 3.54 0.91 1.17
N SER A 35 2.66 1.89 1.28
CA SER A 35 2.55 2.65 2.53
C SER A 35 2.08 1.74 3.68
N PRO A 36 2.38 2.06 4.96
CA PRO A 36 1.84 1.29 6.09
C PRO A 36 0.31 1.19 6.07
N ALA A 37 -0.38 2.25 5.61
CA ALA A 37 -1.82 2.26 5.47
C ALA A 37 -2.31 1.30 4.36
N GLU A 38 -1.60 1.26 3.24
CA GLU A 38 -1.88 0.32 2.14
C GLU A 38 -1.66 -1.13 2.58
N ASN A 39 -0.56 -1.42 3.29
CA ASN A 39 -0.31 -2.76 3.84
C ASN A 39 -1.40 -3.21 4.82
N LYS A 40 -1.87 -2.30 5.67
CA LYS A 40 -2.99 -2.58 6.57
C LYS A 40 -4.27 -2.90 5.79
N ALA A 41 -4.58 -2.12 4.74
CA ALA A 41 -5.74 -2.36 3.90
C ALA A 41 -5.67 -3.72 3.19
N TYR A 42 -4.50 -4.09 2.66
CA TYR A 42 -4.28 -5.42 2.08
C TYR A 42 -4.53 -6.55 3.08
N HIS A 43 -4.08 -6.38 4.33
CA HIS A 43 -4.28 -7.39 5.37
C HIS A 43 -5.77 -7.55 5.73
N GLU A 44 -6.48 -6.44 5.93
CA GLU A 44 -7.93 -6.46 6.20
C GLU A 44 -8.71 -7.08 5.03
N CYS A 45 -8.35 -6.75 3.79
CA CYS A 45 -8.96 -7.33 2.61
C CYS A 45 -8.67 -8.83 2.48
N PHE A 46 -7.45 -9.27 2.82
CA PHE A 46 -7.12 -10.69 2.85
C PHE A 46 -8.00 -11.46 3.85
N GLU A 47 -8.13 -10.96 5.08
CA GLU A 47 -9.00 -11.57 6.10
C GLU A 47 -10.47 -11.62 5.67
N GLU A 48 -10.99 -10.54 5.07
CA GLU A 48 -12.36 -10.50 4.54
C GLU A 48 -12.57 -11.54 3.43
N LEU A 49 -11.62 -11.66 2.51
CA LEU A 49 -11.72 -12.56 1.37
C LEU A 49 -11.54 -14.02 1.76
N GLN A 50 -10.75 -14.33 2.79
CA GLN A 50 -10.67 -15.70 3.34
C GLN A 50 -12.02 -16.21 3.85
N LEU A 51 -12.89 -15.32 4.32
CA LEU A 51 -14.21 -15.68 4.84
C LEU A 51 -15.31 -15.69 3.76
N THR A 52 -15.12 -14.97 2.67
CA THR A 52 -16.18 -14.70 1.68
C THR A 52 -15.94 -15.34 0.32
N VAL A 53 -14.67 -15.56 -0.06
CA VAL A 53 -14.33 -16.18 -1.35
C VAL A 53 -13.98 -17.65 -1.14
N PRO A 54 -14.68 -18.58 -1.79
CA PRO A 54 -14.40 -20.01 -1.65
C PRO A 54 -13.06 -20.38 -2.28
N ASP A 55 -12.26 -21.17 -1.56
CA ASP A 55 -11.02 -21.77 -2.06
C ASP A 55 -11.34 -22.79 -3.18
N PRO A 56 -10.69 -22.71 -4.35
CA PRO A 56 -10.91 -23.64 -5.44
C PRO A 56 -10.43 -25.07 -5.12
N HIS A 57 -9.62 -25.27 -4.07
CA HIS A 57 -9.03 -26.56 -3.67
C HIS A 57 -8.14 -27.26 -4.73
N ASP A 58 -8.05 -26.73 -5.96
CA ASP A 58 -7.15 -27.20 -7.02
C ASP A 58 -5.69 -26.97 -6.66
N PRO A 59 -4.69 -27.82 -6.98
CA PRO A 59 -3.27 -27.65 -6.58
C PRO A 59 -2.61 -26.29 -6.91
N GLN A 60 -1.59 -25.90 -6.13
CA GLN A 60 -0.84 -24.66 -6.38
C GLN A 60 -0.17 -24.68 -7.77
N GLY A 61 -0.27 -23.56 -8.49
CA GLY A 61 0.26 -23.44 -9.85
C GLY A 61 -0.54 -24.18 -10.93
N SER A 62 -1.62 -24.88 -10.57
CA SER A 62 -2.51 -25.48 -11.56
C SER A 62 -3.21 -24.41 -12.40
N LYS A 63 -3.57 -24.77 -13.64
CA LYS A 63 -4.30 -23.87 -14.53
C LYS A 63 -5.60 -23.38 -13.90
N ALA A 64 -6.37 -24.29 -13.28
CA ALA A 64 -7.62 -23.97 -12.62
C ALA A 64 -7.42 -22.98 -11.45
N ARG A 65 -6.41 -23.19 -10.59
CA ARG A 65 -6.08 -22.23 -9.53
C ARG A 65 -5.65 -20.88 -10.09
N ASN A 66 -4.83 -20.85 -11.13
CA ASN A 66 -4.38 -19.60 -11.76
C ASN A 66 -5.54 -18.83 -12.39
N GLU A 67 -6.48 -19.53 -13.04
CA GLU A 67 -7.69 -18.95 -13.59
C GLU A 67 -8.62 -18.42 -12.49
N TRP A 68 -8.78 -19.16 -11.39
CA TRP A 68 -9.53 -18.68 -10.23
C TRP A 68 -8.87 -17.44 -9.60
N MET A 69 -7.55 -17.43 -9.45
CA MET A 69 -6.81 -16.26 -8.96
C MET A 69 -7.07 -15.04 -9.84
N ALA A 70 -6.96 -15.20 -11.16
CA ALA A 70 -7.11 -14.11 -12.12
C ALA A 70 -8.54 -13.57 -12.23
N ASN A 71 -9.55 -14.44 -12.15
CA ASN A 71 -10.94 -14.07 -12.44
C ASN A 71 -11.80 -13.87 -11.18
N VAL A 72 -11.38 -14.39 -10.03
CA VAL A 72 -12.17 -14.34 -8.79
C VAL A 72 -11.40 -13.58 -7.72
N TYR A 73 -10.24 -14.09 -7.30
CA TYR A 73 -9.55 -13.58 -6.12
C TYR A 73 -8.95 -12.18 -6.33
N ILE A 74 -8.24 -11.96 -7.44
CA ILE A 74 -7.61 -10.67 -7.76
C ILE A 74 -8.67 -9.57 -7.93
N PRO A 75 -9.75 -9.76 -8.74
CA PRO A 75 -10.81 -8.75 -8.85
C PRO A 75 -11.47 -8.41 -7.51
N ALA A 76 -11.74 -9.42 -6.67
CA ALA A 76 -12.33 -9.21 -5.34
C ALA A 76 -11.38 -8.42 -4.42
N THR A 77 -10.08 -8.70 -4.48
CA THR A 77 -9.04 -7.93 -3.78
C THR A 77 -9.04 -6.48 -4.23
N THR A 78 -9.06 -6.23 -5.54
CA THR A 78 -9.09 -4.88 -6.12
C THR A 78 -10.31 -4.08 -5.65
N GLU A 79 -11.50 -4.67 -5.69
CA GLU A 79 -12.71 -3.99 -5.21
C GLU A 79 -12.68 -3.75 -3.69
N CYS A 80 -12.09 -4.66 -2.91
CA CYS A 80 -11.89 -4.42 -1.49
C CYS A 80 -10.96 -3.23 -1.24
N MET A 81 -9.79 -3.19 -1.89
CA MET A 81 -8.82 -2.10 -1.76
C MET A 81 -9.43 -0.75 -2.15
N LYS A 82 -10.24 -0.74 -3.23
CA LYS A 82 -10.97 0.45 -3.67
C LYS A 82 -11.93 0.99 -2.62
N ARG A 83 -12.65 0.11 -1.91
CA ARG A 83 -13.53 0.51 -0.79
C ARG A 83 -12.75 1.08 0.39
N LYS A 84 -11.46 0.72 0.54
CA LYS A 84 -10.54 1.23 1.57
C LYS A 84 -9.81 2.51 1.13
N GLY A 85 -9.98 2.95 -0.12
CA GLY A 85 -9.39 4.18 -0.66
C GLY A 85 -8.04 4.00 -1.36
N PHE A 86 -7.71 2.77 -1.78
CA PHE A 86 -6.49 2.44 -2.53
C PHE A 86 -6.83 1.94 -3.94
#